data_AF-A0AAJ4AP82-F1
#
_entry.id   AF-A0AAJ4AP82-F1
#
_cell.length_a   1.000
_cell.length_b   1.000
_cell.length_c   1.000
_cell.angle_alpha   90.00
_cell.angle_beta   90.00
_cell.angle_gamma   90.00
#
_symmetry.space_group_name_H-M   'P 1'
#
loop_
_entity.id
_entity.type
_entity.pdbx_description
1 polymer ?
#
loop_
_entity_poly.entity_id
_entity_poly.type
_entity_poly.pdbx_seq_one_letter_code
_entity_poly.pdbx_strand_id
1 'polypeptide(L)'
;MEQLPQKDTGTRYRKAINAPRKLFVIAYELFSKIISSIGGVLSRLTSAQKLYLVALTLLGVSDNLGLVAIITIFALVLEFWPLFERIWHTLSGKAVLLLFYAVIANFAIAGAASVVNEVVGVATTHFSYTHNFAILLYLPAWIIAMTALAILLLQVAVPFYLAGLLLLKPFGVKGLRLINHNYFRFTTMIIRFILSSVVLYHLVLIASLDDELSTDLNDPDGIVNQELNEADKAELARELKNINRDLETNQQDDEVTLGLSFATDESKKLQEEFYKDVRSNYENKVRTFIAQFAYHLESDSRSRCAITEGANIVELNDYEIVEIRKDKSAEYGFTFEVKKCVSPAFPAIVSKT
;
A
#
# COMPACT_ATOMS: atom_id res chain seq x y z
N MET A 1 -81.43 29.91 28.05
CA MET A 1 -80.70 28.64 27.85
C MET A 1 -80.36 28.56 26.37
N GLU A 2 -79.14 28.96 26.01
CA GLU A 2 -78.69 29.00 24.63
C GLU A 2 -77.94 27.68 24.36
N GLN A 3 -78.52 26.83 23.50
CA GLN A 3 -77.92 25.54 23.17
C GLN A 3 -76.77 25.76 22.18
N LEU A 4 -75.55 25.44 22.60
CA LEU A 4 -74.37 25.43 21.74
C LEU A 4 -74.49 24.33 20.66
N PRO A 5 -74.09 24.59 19.41
CA PRO A 5 -74.25 23.66 18.30
C PRO A 5 -73.26 22.50 18.39
N GLN A 6 -73.73 21.30 18.76
CA GLN A 6 -72.92 20.08 18.86
C GLN A 6 -72.46 19.46 17.52
N LYS A 7 -72.75 20.08 16.37
CA LYS A 7 -72.57 19.43 15.05
C LYS A 7 -71.18 19.57 14.44
N ASP A 8 -70.36 20.53 14.88
CA ASP A 8 -69.05 20.84 14.26
C ASP A 8 -67.83 20.24 14.97
N THR A 9 -67.98 19.73 16.19
CA THR A 9 -66.85 19.15 16.95
C THR A 9 -66.49 17.74 16.48
N GLY A 10 -67.47 16.94 16.06
CA GLY A 10 -67.25 15.55 15.60
C GLY A 10 -66.54 15.42 14.25
N THR A 11 -66.75 16.36 13.33
CA THR A 11 -66.08 16.41 12.02
C THR A 11 -64.63 16.87 12.14
N ARG A 12 -64.34 17.86 13.00
CA ARG A 12 -62.96 18.29 13.30
C ARG A 12 -62.13 17.19 13.98
N TYR A 13 -62.68 16.47 14.95
CA TYR A 13 -61.98 15.36 15.62
C TYR A 13 -61.67 14.18 14.66
N ARG A 14 -62.62 13.79 13.81
CA ARG A 14 -62.39 12.76 12.76
C ARG A 14 -61.33 13.19 11.74
N LYS A 15 -61.26 14.48 11.40
CA LYS A 15 -60.23 15.01 10.49
C LYS A 15 -58.84 15.01 11.14
N ALA A 16 -58.75 15.35 12.43
CA ALA A 16 -57.50 15.36 13.19
C ALA A 16 -56.91 13.96 13.43
N ILE A 17 -57.73 12.94 13.62
CA ILE A 17 -57.28 11.55 13.81
C ILE A 17 -56.91 10.86 12.48
N ASN A 18 -57.61 11.17 11.39
CA ASN A 18 -57.34 10.57 10.08
C ASN A 18 -56.21 11.26 9.28
N ALA A 19 -55.86 12.51 9.60
CA ALA A 19 -54.76 13.23 8.98
C ALA A 19 -53.38 12.55 9.18
N PRO A 20 -52.94 12.19 10.40
CA PRO A 20 -51.65 11.52 10.61
C PRO A 20 -51.64 10.11 9.99
N ARG A 21 -52.78 9.41 10.01
CA ARG A 21 -52.90 8.08 9.39
C ARG A 21 -52.76 8.13 7.86
N LYS A 22 -53.35 9.16 7.21
CA LYS A 22 -53.15 9.39 5.78
C LYS A 22 -51.71 9.79 5.45
N LEU A 23 -51.07 10.58 6.30
CA LEU A 23 -49.67 10.98 6.13
C LEU A 23 -48.71 9.78 6.21
N PHE A 24 -48.94 8.86 7.16
CA PHE A 24 -48.21 7.59 7.26
C PHE A 24 -48.42 6.68 6.04
N VAL A 25 -49.64 6.58 5.52
CA VAL A 25 -49.93 5.78 4.32
C VAL A 25 -49.26 6.38 3.08
N ILE A 26 -49.30 7.70 2.91
CA ILE A 26 -48.62 8.40 1.81
C ILE A 26 -47.10 8.24 1.93
N ALA A 27 -46.54 8.35 3.13
CA ALA A 27 -45.11 8.12 3.37
C ALA A 27 -44.71 6.67 3.06
N TYR A 28 -45.54 5.68 3.43
CA TYR A 28 -45.30 4.27 3.13
C TYR A 28 -45.44 3.95 1.63
N GLU A 29 -46.39 4.54 0.92
CA GLU A 29 -46.52 4.41 -0.54
C GLU A 29 -45.36 5.06 -1.29
N LEU A 30 -44.88 6.22 -0.83
CA LEU A 30 -43.66 6.84 -1.36
C LEU A 30 -42.44 5.97 -1.07
N PHE A 31 -42.29 5.46 0.15
CA PHE A 31 -41.16 4.62 0.56
C PHE A 31 -41.13 3.29 -0.19
N SER A 32 -42.28 2.64 -0.38
CA SER A 32 -42.39 1.39 -1.17
C SER A 32 -42.16 1.62 -2.66
N LYS A 33 -42.61 2.75 -3.24
CA LYS A 33 -42.25 3.15 -4.61
C LYS A 33 -40.75 3.40 -4.77
N ILE A 34 -40.13 4.05 -3.80
CA ILE A 34 -38.69 4.28 -3.77
C ILE A 34 -37.94 2.94 -3.69
N ILE A 35 -38.32 2.03 -2.78
CA ILE A 35 -37.70 0.70 -2.62
C ILE A 35 -37.85 -0.15 -3.88
N SER A 36 -39.02 -0.20 -4.49
CA SER A 36 -39.27 -0.97 -5.73
C SER A 36 -38.52 -0.37 -6.92
N SER A 37 -38.40 0.96 -7.00
CA SER A 37 -37.58 1.63 -8.01
C SER A 37 -36.09 1.36 -7.81
N ILE A 38 -35.60 1.38 -6.57
CA ILE A 38 -34.24 1.01 -6.20
C ILE A 38 -33.96 -0.47 -6.56
N GLY A 39 -34.88 -1.39 -6.28
CA GLY A 39 -34.76 -2.79 -6.67
C GLY A 39 -34.68 -3.00 -8.18
N GLY A 40 -35.46 -2.22 -8.94
CA GLY A 40 -35.40 -2.20 -10.41
C GLY A 40 -34.08 -1.68 -10.97
N VAL A 41 -33.48 -0.66 -10.34
CA VAL A 41 -32.15 -0.15 -10.71
C VAL A 41 -31.06 -1.14 -10.30
N LEU A 42 -31.11 -1.67 -9.08
CA LEU A 42 -30.12 -2.59 -8.51
C LEU A 42 -30.04 -3.93 -9.27
N SER A 43 -31.14 -4.38 -9.88
CA SER A 43 -31.15 -5.58 -10.74
C SER A 43 -30.42 -5.37 -12.07
N ARG A 44 -30.27 -4.13 -12.55
CA ARG A 44 -29.56 -3.80 -13.79
C ARG A 44 -28.06 -3.58 -13.61
N LEU A 45 -27.57 -3.57 -12.37
CA LEU A 45 -26.15 -3.36 -12.06
C LEU A 45 -25.36 -4.66 -12.19
N THR A 46 -24.12 -4.55 -12.69
CA THR A 46 -23.18 -5.67 -12.74
C THR A 46 -22.71 -6.07 -11.33
N SER A 47 -22.19 -7.28 -11.17
CA SER A 47 -21.70 -7.77 -9.87
C SER A 47 -20.63 -6.84 -9.27
N ALA A 48 -19.72 -6.30 -10.08
CA ALA A 48 -18.73 -5.31 -9.63
C ALA A 48 -19.38 -3.98 -9.21
N GLN A 49 -20.38 -3.47 -9.96
CA GLN A 49 -21.10 -2.25 -9.61
C GLN A 49 -21.85 -2.35 -8.27
N LYS A 50 -22.39 -3.53 -7.95
CA LYS A 50 -23.02 -3.78 -6.65
C LYS A 50 -21.99 -3.68 -5.51
N LEU A 51 -20.79 -4.23 -5.70
CA LEU A 51 -19.72 -4.14 -4.69
C LEU A 51 -19.22 -2.70 -4.51
N TYR A 52 -19.10 -1.91 -5.58
CA TYR A 52 -18.78 -0.48 -5.44
C TYR A 52 -19.86 0.29 -4.69
N LEU A 53 -21.14 -0.03 -4.88
CA LEU A 53 -22.20 0.58 -4.09
C LEU A 53 -22.09 0.19 -2.61
N VAL A 54 -21.83 -1.09 -2.31
CA VAL A 54 -21.62 -1.54 -0.92
C VAL A 54 -20.43 -0.80 -0.29
N ALA A 55 -19.29 -0.71 -0.99
CA ALA A 55 -18.13 0.03 -0.53
C ALA A 55 -18.44 1.52 -0.31
N LEU A 56 -19.19 2.15 -1.21
CA LEU A 56 -19.61 3.55 -1.08
C LEU A 56 -20.56 3.76 0.11
N THR A 57 -21.50 2.84 0.34
CA THR A 57 -22.37 2.91 1.51
C THR A 57 -21.60 2.70 2.81
N LEU A 58 -20.61 1.80 2.81
CA LEU A 58 -19.77 1.55 3.97
C LEU A 58 -18.89 2.76 4.29
N LEU A 59 -18.37 3.44 3.26
CA LEU A 59 -17.61 4.68 3.42
C LEU A 59 -18.43 5.80 4.10
N GLY A 60 -19.73 5.86 3.88
CA GLY A 60 -20.60 6.88 4.49
C GLY A 60 -21.16 6.52 5.86
N VAL A 61 -21.05 5.26 6.30
CA VAL A 61 -21.71 4.74 7.51
C VAL A 61 -20.70 4.25 8.56
N SER A 62 -19.52 3.80 8.15
CA SER A 62 -18.51 3.23 9.05
C SER A 62 -17.19 3.98 8.98
N ASP A 63 -16.55 4.14 10.13
CA ASP A 63 -15.21 4.75 10.25
C ASP A 63 -14.07 3.78 9.83
N ASN A 64 -14.39 2.52 9.56
CA ASN A 64 -13.43 1.48 9.20
C ASN A 64 -13.03 1.54 7.72
N LEU A 65 -12.15 2.49 7.37
CA LEU A 65 -11.64 2.68 6.01
C LEU A 65 -10.96 1.43 5.42
N GLY A 66 -10.32 0.60 6.25
CA GLY A 66 -9.66 -0.63 5.80
C GLY A 66 -10.63 -1.65 5.16
N LEU A 67 -11.83 -1.80 5.71
CA LEU A 67 -12.85 -2.70 5.13
C LEU A 67 -13.38 -2.17 3.80
N VAL A 68 -13.53 -0.85 3.69
CA VAL A 68 -13.90 -0.18 2.43
C VAL A 68 -12.84 -0.45 1.37
N ALA A 69 -11.55 -0.35 1.73
CA ALA A 69 -10.45 -0.64 0.81
C ALA A 69 -10.46 -2.10 0.32
N ILE A 70 -10.65 -3.07 1.22
CA ILE A 70 -10.71 -4.50 0.86
C ILE A 70 -11.85 -4.78 -0.12
N ILE A 71 -13.07 -4.30 0.17
CA ILE A 71 -14.23 -4.50 -0.72
C ILE A 71 -13.99 -3.82 -2.07
N THR A 72 -13.36 -2.65 -2.07
CA THR A 72 -12.99 -1.92 -3.30
C THR A 72 -11.99 -2.70 -4.14
N ILE A 73 -10.96 -3.31 -3.53
CA ILE A 73 -10.00 -4.15 -4.23
C ILE A 73 -10.70 -5.35 -4.89
N PHE A 74 -11.60 -6.03 -4.18
CA PHE A 74 -12.39 -7.12 -4.76
C PHE A 74 -13.26 -6.67 -5.94
N ALA A 75 -13.90 -5.50 -5.81
CA ALA A 75 -14.69 -4.91 -6.88
C ALA A 75 -13.84 -4.59 -8.12
N LEU A 76 -12.65 -4.02 -7.93
CA LEU A 76 -11.69 -3.70 -8.99
C LEU A 76 -11.20 -4.97 -9.70
N VAL A 77 -10.84 -6.02 -8.95
CA VAL A 77 -10.37 -7.30 -9.52
C VAL A 77 -11.47 -7.94 -10.38
N LEU A 78 -12.70 -8.02 -9.87
CA LEU A 78 -13.83 -8.61 -10.62
C LEU A 78 -14.16 -7.84 -11.89
N GLU A 79 -13.99 -6.52 -11.87
CA GLU A 79 -14.18 -5.71 -13.06
C GLU A 79 -13.03 -5.86 -14.07
N PHE A 80 -11.80 -5.91 -13.59
CA PHE A 80 -10.61 -5.97 -14.44
C PHE A 80 -10.40 -7.35 -15.06
N TRP A 81 -10.85 -8.42 -14.40
CA TRP A 81 -10.72 -9.79 -14.87
C TRP A 81 -11.11 -10.02 -16.34
N PRO A 82 -12.32 -9.64 -16.81
CA PRO A 82 -12.70 -9.82 -18.21
C PRO A 82 -11.90 -8.96 -19.19
N LEU A 83 -11.38 -7.80 -18.74
CA LEU A 83 -10.51 -6.96 -19.55
C LEU A 83 -9.14 -7.62 -19.71
N PHE A 84 -8.60 -8.15 -18.62
CA PHE A 84 -7.36 -8.93 -18.62
C PHE A 84 -7.47 -10.13 -19.55
N GLU A 85 -8.54 -10.92 -19.47
CA GLU A 85 -8.78 -12.08 -20.35
C GLU A 85 -8.77 -11.65 -21.83
N ARG A 86 -9.48 -10.57 -22.18
CA ARG A 86 -9.51 -10.06 -23.54
C ARG A 86 -8.12 -9.63 -24.02
N ILE A 87 -7.35 -8.92 -23.20
CA ILE A 87 -5.99 -8.48 -23.54
C ILE A 87 -5.07 -9.70 -23.69
N TRP A 88 -5.16 -10.66 -22.77
CA TRP A 88 -4.37 -11.89 -22.78
C TRP A 88 -4.60 -12.74 -24.04
N HIS A 89 -5.81 -12.76 -24.61
CA HIS A 89 -6.05 -13.47 -25.87
C HIS A 89 -5.49 -12.77 -27.10
N THR A 90 -5.15 -11.49 -27.03
CA THR A 90 -4.54 -10.76 -28.15
C THR A 90 -3.03 -10.96 -28.20
N LEU A 91 -2.46 -11.06 -29.41
CA LEU A 91 -1.00 -11.22 -29.60
C LEU A 91 -0.21 -10.04 -29.03
N SER A 92 -0.66 -8.81 -29.33
CA SER A 92 -0.06 -7.58 -28.81
C SER A 92 -0.20 -7.46 -27.29
N GLY A 93 -1.36 -7.83 -26.74
CA GLY A 93 -1.58 -7.82 -25.30
C GLY A 93 -0.66 -8.79 -24.55
N LYS A 94 -0.44 -10.01 -25.06
CA LYS A 94 0.54 -10.94 -24.48
C LYS A 94 1.94 -10.36 -24.46
N ALA A 95 2.39 -9.76 -25.57
CA ALA A 95 3.73 -9.16 -25.63
C ALA A 95 3.91 -8.04 -24.59
N VAL A 96 2.93 -7.15 -24.46
CA VAL A 96 2.94 -6.06 -23.47
C VAL A 96 2.92 -6.60 -22.04
N LEU A 97 2.06 -7.58 -21.76
CA LEU A 97 1.98 -8.20 -20.43
C LEU A 97 3.29 -8.91 -20.05
N LEU A 98 3.90 -9.65 -20.98
CA LEU A 98 5.19 -10.31 -20.74
C LEU A 98 6.32 -9.30 -20.50
N LEU A 99 6.34 -8.19 -21.24
CA LEU A 99 7.29 -7.10 -20.99
C LEU A 99 7.10 -6.52 -19.58
N PHE A 100 5.85 -6.27 -19.18
CA PHE A 100 5.54 -5.77 -17.83
C PHE A 100 5.97 -6.76 -16.73
N TYR A 101 5.71 -8.06 -16.90
CA TYR A 101 6.18 -9.08 -15.95
C TYR A 101 7.71 -9.19 -15.92
N ALA A 102 8.39 -9.00 -17.04
CA ALA A 102 9.86 -8.96 -17.06
C ALA A 102 10.41 -7.78 -16.25
N VAL A 103 9.76 -6.61 -16.34
CA VAL A 103 10.11 -5.45 -15.49
C VAL A 103 9.92 -5.80 -14.01
N ILE A 104 8.78 -6.37 -13.63
CA ILE A 104 8.52 -6.79 -12.23
C ILE A 104 9.56 -7.80 -11.75
N ALA A 105 9.92 -8.78 -12.58
CA ALA A 105 10.92 -9.78 -12.22
C ALA A 105 12.29 -9.14 -11.92
N ASN A 106 12.72 -8.15 -12.70
CA ASN A 106 13.96 -7.43 -12.44
C ASN A 106 13.94 -6.66 -11.12
N PHE A 107 12.81 -6.01 -10.78
CA PHE A 107 12.64 -5.36 -9.48
C PHE A 107 12.67 -6.36 -8.32
N ALA A 108 12.02 -7.53 -8.48
CA ALA A 108 12.05 -8.58 -7.46
C ALA A 108 13.47 -9.16 -7.26
N ILE A 109 14.24 -9.35 -8.35
CA ILE A 109 15.64 -9.78 -8.29
C ILE A 109 16.49 -8.74 -7.55
N ALA A 110 16.36 -7.46 -7.90
CA ALA A 110 17.10 -6.38 -7.25
C ALA A 110 16.72 -6.24 -5.76
N GLY A 111 15.43 -6.29 -5.43
CA GLY A 111 14.94 -6.25 -4.05
C GLY A 111 15.44 -7.42 -3.21
N ALA A 112 15.42 -8.64 -3.76
CA ALA A 112 15.98 -9.81 -3.08
C ALA A 112 17.50 -9.69 -2.86
N ALA A 113 18.24 -9.11 -3.82
CA ALA A 113 19.67 -8.84 -3.63
C ALA A 113 19.91 -7.84 -2.49
N SER A 114 19.12 -6.76 -2.42
CA SER A 114 19.22 -5.76 -1.36
C SER A 114 19.03 -6.39 0.02
N VAL A 115 17.97 -7.18 0.20
CA VAL A 115 17.64 -7.78 1.51
C VAL A 115 18.68 -8.82 1.93
N VAL A 116 19.17 -9.65 1.01
CA VAL A 116 20.21 -10.64 1.36
C VAL A 116 21.53 -9.95 1.73
N ASN A 117 21.89 -8.87 1.04
CA ASN A 117 23.07 -8.08 1.40
C ASN A 117 22.93 -7.49 2.80
N GLU A 118 21.77 -6.91 3.11
CA GLU A 118 21.46 -6.35 4.44
C GLU A 118 21.56 -7.42 5.56
N VAL A 119 21.00 -8.61 5.34
CA VAL A 119 20.99 -9.69 6.35
C VAL A 119 22.38 -10.30 6.56
N VAL A 120 23.13 -10.54 5.48
CA VAL A 120 24.39 -11.29 5.53
C VAL A 120 25.62 -10.37 5.65
N GLY A 121 25.50 -9.10 5.26
CA GLY A 121 26.57 -8.10 5.34
C GLY A 121 27.64 -8.23 4.25
N VAL A 122 27.44 -9.05 3.23
CA VAL A 122 28.37 -9.23 2.09
C VAL A 122 27.63 -9.32 0.76
N ALA A 123 28.38 -9.26 -0.34
CA ALA A 123 27.83 -9.40 -1.68
C ALA A 123 27.04 -10.70 -1.86
N THR A 124 25.83 -10.58 -2.40
CA THR A 124 24.89 -11.70 -2.58
C THR A 124 25.35 -12.74 -3.59
N THR A 125 26.40 -12.45 -4.36
CA THR A 125 27.01 -13.40 -5.31
C THR A 125 27.56 -14.64 -4.61
N HIS A 126 28.01 -14.51 -3.36
CA HIS A 126 28.48 -15.63 -2.54
C HIS A 126 27.33 -16.40 -1.87
N PHE A 127 26.12 -15.85 -1.94
CA PHE A 127 24.90 -16.40 -1.34
C PHE A 127 23.84 -16.66 -2.42
N SER A 128 24.21 -17.41 -3.46
CA SER A 128 23.37 -17.67 -4.63
C SER A 128 22.09 -18.45 -4.30
N TYR A 129 22.14 -19.40 -3.36
CA TYR A 129 20.96 -20.17 -2.97
C TYR A 129 20.02 -19.35 -2.09
N THR A 130 20.57 -18.61 -1.12
CA THR A 130 19.79 -17.69 -0.27
C THR A 130 19.19 -16.57 -1.11
N HIS A 131 19.90 -16.05 -2.12
CA HIS A 131 19.37 -15.08 -3.07
C HIS A 131 18.15 -15.62 -3.83
N ASN A 132 18.24 -16.84 -4.36
CA ASN A 132 17.11 -17.48 -5.04
C ASN A 132 15.94 -17.76 -4.09
N PHE A 133 16.22 -18.17 -2.84
CA PHE A 133 15.20 -18.35 -1.82
C PHE A 133 14.50 -17.04 -1.46
N ALA A 134 15.25 -15.95 -1.31
CA ALA A 134 14.69 -14.62 -1.09
C ALA A 134 13.78 -14.21 -2.24
N ILE A 135 14.17 -14.44 -3.50
CA ILE A 135 13.29 -14.19 -4.67
C ILE A 135 11.98 -14.96 -4.52
N LEU A 136 12.01 -16.25 -4.19
CA LEU A 136 10.79 -17.06 -4.03
C LEU A 136 9.86 -16.53 -2.95
N LEU A 137 10.41 -16.01 -1.85
CA LEU A 137 9.66 -15.46 -0.73
C LEU A 137 9.05 -14.08 -1.05
N TYR A 138 9.78 -13.25 -1.80
CA TYR A 138 9.37 -11.89 -2.15
C TYR A 138 8.49 -11.81 -3.42
N LEU A 139 8.64 -12.72 -4.38
CA LEU A 139 7.95 -12.67 -5.67
C LEU A 139 6.40 -12.59 -5.54
N PRO A 140 5.74 -13.37 -4.66
CA PRO A 140 4.29 -13.25 -4.46
C PRO A 140 3.87 -11.85 -3.98
N ALA A 141 4.61 -11.26 -3.04
CA ALA A 141 4.34 -9.92 -2.53
C ALA A 141 4.53 -8.85 -3.62
N TRP A 142 5.60 -8.95 -4.41
CA TRP A 142 5.85 -8.05 -5.54
C TRP A 142 4.79 -8.14 -6.63
N ILE A 143 4.31 -9.35 -6.96
CA ILE A 143 3.19 -9.51 -7.91
C ILE A 143 1.95 -8.79 -7.40
N ILE A 144 1.60 -8.96 -6.13
CA ILE A 144 0.42 -8.29 -5.54
C ILE A 144 0.59 -6.78 -5.56
N ALA A 145 1.73 -6.26 -5.09
CA ALA A 145 2.01 -4.83 -5.04
C ALA A 145 1.97 -4.18 -6.42
N MET A 146 2.66 -4.77 -7.41
CA MET A 146 2.72 -4.22 -8.76
C MET A 146 1.41 -4.37 -9.53
N THR A 147 0.64 -5.46 -9.29
CA THR A 147 -0.70 -5.61 -9.87
C THR A 147 -1.67 -4.59 -9.27
N ALA A 148 -1.62 -4.36 -7.95
CA ALA A 148 -2.41 -3.33 -7.30
C ALA A 148 -2.07 -1.94 -7.86
N LEU A 149 -0.78 -1.61 -7.99
CA LEU A 149 -0.32 -0.36 -8.59
C LEU A 149 -0.80 -0.21 -10.04
N ALA A 150 -0.69 -1.26 -10.86
CA ALA A 150 -1.15 -1.23 -12.25
C ALA A 150 -2.66 -1.00 -12.36
N ILE A 151 -3.46 -1.64 -11.51
CA ILE A 151 -4.91 -1.44 -11.44
C ILE A 151 -5.25 -0.01 -11.02
N LEU A 152 -4.53 0.56 -10.04
CA LEU A 152 -4.72 1.95 -9.61
C LEU A 152 -4.36 2.93 -10.73
N LEU A 153 -3.23 2.75 -11.41
CA LEU A 153 -2.83 3.59 -12.55
C LEU A 153 -3.86 3.53 -13.68
N LEU A 154 -4.39 2.35 -13.97
CA LEU A 154 -5.47 2.18 -14.96
C LEU A 154 -6.73 2.93 -14.53
N GLN A 155 -7.09 2.86 -13.25
CA GLN A 155 -8.26 3.53 -12.71
C GLN A 155 -8.14 5.06 -12.73
N VAL A 156 -6.92 5.58 -12.65
CA VAL A 156 -6.60 6.99 -12.89
C VAL A 156 -6.66 7.33 -14.39
N ALA A 157 -6.16 6.46 -15.28
CA ALA A 157 -6.11 6.71 -16.72
C ALA A 157 -7.48 6.69 -17.43
N VAL A 158 -8.41 5.81 -17.01
CA VAL A 158 -9.76 5.70 -17.59
C VAL A 158 -10.53 7.04 -17.57
N PRO A 159 -10.54 7.82 -16.47
CA PRO A 159 -11.04 9.19 -16.43
C PRO A 159 -10.53 10.11 -17.51
N PHE A 160 -9.21 10.20 -17.63
CA PHE A 160 -8.56 11.07 -18.61
C PHE A 160 -8.90 10.64 -20.03
N TYR A 161 -8.96 9.33 -20.30
CA TYR A 161 -9.39 8.81 -21.58
C TYR A 161 -10.83 9.22 -21.95
N LEU A 162 -11.79 9.14 -21.03
CA LEU A 162 -13.17 9.57 -21.30
C LEU A 162 -13.31 11.08 -21.42
N ALA A 163 -12.57 11.85 -20.61
CA ALA A 163 -12.53 13.31 -20.71
C ALA A 163 -11.96 13.75 -22.08
N GLY A 164 -10.88 13.11 -22.54
CA GLY A 164 -10.33 13.32 -23.89
C GLY A 164 -11.34 12.97 -24.99
N LEU A 165 -12.08 11.87 -24.84
CA LEU A 165 -13.13 11.50 -25.78
C LEU A 165 -14.29 12.51 -25.77
N LEU A 166 -14.63 13.08 -24.61
CA LEU A 166 -15.63 14.16 -24.50
C LEU A 166 -15.17 15.44 -25.22
N LEU A 167 -13.89 15.80 -25.10
CA LEU A 167 -13.27 16.93 -25.80
C LEU A 167 -13.17 16.71 -27.31
N LEU A 168 -12.97 15.46 -27.75
CA LEU A 168 -12.89 15.09 -29.17
C LEU A 168 -14.26 14.81 -29.80
N LYS A 169 -15.31 14.69 -28.98
CA LYS A 169 -16.70 14.52 -29.44
C LYS A 169 -17.19 15.63 -30.38
N PRO A 170 -16.92 16.94 -30.14
CA PRO A 170 -17.25 17.99 -31.12
C PRO A 170 -16.54 17.82 -32.47
N PHE A 171 -15.42 17.08 -32.52
CA PHE A 171 -14.67 16.80 -33.74
C PHE A 171 -15.07 15.47 -34.42
N GLY A 172 -16.14 14.80 -33.95
CA GLY A 172 -16.69 13.61 -34.60
C GLY A 172 -15.90 12.32 -34.38
N VAL A 173 -14.90 12.31 -33.49
CA VAL A 173 -14.10 11.12 -33.20
C VAL A 173 -14.91 10.14 -32.35
N LYS A 174 -15.12 8.92 -32.87
CA LYS A 174 -15.73 7.81 -32.12
C LYS A 174 -14.62 7.05 -31.39
N GLY A 175 -14.60 7.09 -30.07
CA GLY A 175 -13.58 6.38 -29.31
C GLY A 175 -13.81 4.88 -29.18
N LEU A 176 -12.77 4.19 -28.73
CA LEU A 176 -12.75 2.73 -28.51
C LEU A 176 -13.67 2.34 -27.35
N ARG A 177 -14.42 1.25 -27.54
CA ARG A 177 -15.29 0.64 -26.52
C ARG A 177 -14.46 -0.28 -25.62
N LEU A 178 -13.70 0.30 -24.69
CA LEU A 178 -12.87 -0.46 -23.74
C LEU A 178 -13.72 -1.27 -22.74
N ILE A 179 -14.93 -0.81 -22.40
CA ILE A 179 -15.73 -1.34 -21.30
C ILE A 179 -17.19 -1.54 -21.77
N ASN A 180 -17.78 -2.70 -21.46
CA ASN A 180 -19.11 -3.14 -21.94
C ASN A 180 -20.31 -2.55 -21.15
N HIS A 181 -20.08 -1.50 -20.35
CA HIS A 181 -21.12 -0.91 -19.48
C HIS A 181 -21.90 0.16 -20.26
N ASN A 182 -23.13 -0.17 -20.65
CA ASN A 182 -23.94 0.69 -21.53
C ASN A 182 -24.72 1.81 -20.83
N TYR A 183 -25.03 1.69 -19.53
CA TYR A 183 -25.99 2.62 -18.90
C TYR A 183 -25.35 3.63 -17.94
N PHE A 184 -24.48 3.20 -17.02
CA PHE A 184 -23.96 4.05 -15.93
C PHE A 184 -22.47 4.40 -16.05
N ARG A 185 -21.93 4.49 -17.28
CA ARG A 185 -20.47 4.58 -17.52
C ARG A 185 -19.80 5.75 -16.78
N PHE A 186 -20.41 6.93 -16.76
CA PHE A 186 -19.80 8.14 -16.18
C PHE A 186 -19.94 8.17 -14.64
N THR A 187 -21.11 7.82 -14.10
CA THR A 187 -21.35 7.81 -12.66
C THR A 187 -20.52 6.74 -11.95
N THR A 188 -20.40 5.54 -12.54
CA THR A 188 -19.56 4.49 -11.98
C THR A 188 -18.09 4.87 -11.98
N MET A 189 -17.66 5.73 -12.91
CA MET A 189 -16.27 6.16 -12.99
C MET A 189 -15.91 7.12 -11.84
N ILE A 190 -16.79 8.07 -11.52
CA ILE A 190 -16.58 8.99 -10.39
C ILE A 190 -16.51 8.20 -9.08
N ILE A 191 -17.44 7.28 -8.87
CA ILE A 191 -17.45 6.41 -7.69
C ILE A 191 -16.12 5.64 -7.57
N ARG A 192 -15.63 5.08 -8.69
CA ARG A 192 -14.35 4.38 -8.68
C ARG A 192 -13.16 5.29 -8.40
N PHE A 193 -13.15 6.51 -8.93
CA PHE A 193 -12.06 7.46 -8.66
C PHE A 193 -11.97 7.79 -7.17
N ILE A 194 -13.12 8.03 -6.52
CA ILE A 194 -13.21 8.25 -5.07
C ILE A 194 -12.73 7.02 -4.30
N LEU A 195 -13.28 5.84 -4.59
CA LEU A 195 -12.90 4.60 -3.88
C LEU A 195 -11.46 4.18 -4.14
N SER A 196 -10.92 4.41 -5.35
CA SER A 196 -9.53 4.16 -5.70
C SER A 196 -8.57 5.09 -4.96
N SER A 197 -9.01 6.31 -4.62
CA SER A 197 -8.21 7.22 -3.78
C SER A 197 -8.10 6.69 -2.35
N VAL A 198 -9.16 6.07 -1.82
CA VAL A 198 -9.12 5.38 -0.52
C VAL A 198 -8.16 4.19 -0.56
N VAL A 199 -8.19 3.38 -1.62
CA VAL A 199 -7.23 2.27 -1.78
C VAL A 199 -5.80 2.79 -1.91
N LEU A 200 -5.59 3.88 -2.66
CA LEU A 200 -4.28 4.51 -2.79
C LEU A 200 -3.74 5.01 -1.44
N TYR A 201 -4.59 5.63 -0.62
CA TYR A 201 -4.21 6.05 0.74
C TYR A 201 -3.69 4.86 1.58
N HIS A 202 -4.42 3.74 1.60
CA HIS A 202 -3.97 2.54 2.29
C HIS A 202 -2.71 1.91 1.67
N LEU A 203 -2.57 1.96 0.35
CA LEU A 203 -1.36 1.49 -0.34
C LEU A 203 -0.15 2.33 0.05
N VAL A 204 -0.29 3.66 0.05
CA VAL A 204 0.77 4.59 0.46
C VAL A 204 1.13 4.37 1.92
N LEU A 205 0.18 4.09 2.80
CA LEU A 205 0.46 3.86 4.21
C LEU A 205 1.16 2.50 4.45
N ILE A 206 0.96 1.51 3.58
CA ILE A 206 1.75 0.27 3.57
C ILE A 206 3.14 0.51 2.96
N ALA A 207 3.20 1.32 1.89
CA ALA A 207 4.39 1.53 1.07
C ALA A 207 5.28 2.70 1.51
N SER A 208 4.80 3.56 2.42
CA SER A 208 5.52 4.73 2.93
C SER A 208 6.84 4.20 3.47
N LEU A 209 7.90 4.65 2.80
CA LEU A 209 9.27 4.21 2.97
C LEU A 209 9.67 4.20 4.45
N ASP A 210 10.66 3.38 4.77
CA ASP A 210 11.24 3.32 6.11
C ASP A 210 11.37 4.72 6.69
N ASP A 211 10.95 4.85 7.95
CA ASP A 211 11.07 6.07 8.75
C ASP A 211 12.48 6.66 8.62
N GLU A 212 13.50 5.83 8.34
CA GLU A 212 14.89 6.18 8.04
C GLU A 212 15.04 7.29 6.98
N LEU A 213 14.35 7.23 5.84
CA LEU A 213 14.50 8.27 4.82
C LEU A 213 13.80 9.57 5.23
N SER A 214 12.66 9.48 5.93
CA SER A 214 12.01 10.66 6.50
C SER A 214 12.79 11.24 7.68
N THR A 215 13.47 10.43 8.49
CA THR A 215 14.36 10.92 9.54
C THR A 215 15.62 11.53 8.94
N ASP A 216 16.19 10.95 7.88
CA ASP A 216 17.34 11.52 7.17
C ASP A 216 17.01 12.82 6.44
N LEU A 217 15.76 12.97 5.94
CA LEU A 217 15.29 14.21 5.31
C LEU A 217 14.80 15.26 6.32
N ASN A 218 14.32 14.83 7.49
CA ASN A 218 13.90 15.72 8.58
C ASN A 218 15.06 16.05 9.55
N ASP A 219 16.19 15.36 9.45
CA ASP A 219 17.44 15.61 10.16
C ASP A 219 18.58 15.97 9.17
N PRO A 220 18.53 17.16 8.54
CA PRO A 220 19.62 17.64 7.68
C PRO A 220 20.94 17.80 8.45
N ASP A 221 20.92 17.77 9.79
CA ASP A 221 22.14 17.83 10.61
C ASP A 221 22.94 16.52 10.52
N GLY A 222 22.32 15.38 10.24
CA GLY A 222 23.01 14.08 10.13
C GLY A 222 24.02 14.00 8.98
N ILE A 223 23.68 14.57 7.82
CA ILE A 223 24.54 14.57 6.62
C ILE A 223 25.59 15.68 6.66
N VAL A 224 25.28 16.80 7.33
CA VAL A 224 26.14 18.00 7.37
C VAL A 224 27.23 17.89 8.46
N ASN A 225 26.99 17.15 9.55
CA ASN A 225 27.90 17.11 10.69
C ASN A 225 29.19 16.28 10.49
N GLN A 226 29.32 15.53 9.40
CA GLN A 226 30.46 14.64 9.19
C GLN A 226 31.68 15.32 8.55
N GLU A 227 31.54 16.54 8.02
CA GLU A 227 32.65 17.27 7.35
C GLU A 227 32.88 18.72 7.81
N LEU A 228 32.14 19.25 8.80
CA LEU A 228 32.24 20.67 9.19
C LEU A 228 32.98 20.91 10.52
N ASN A 229 33.82 21.95 10.54
CA ASN A 229 34.58 22.39 11.70
C ASN A 229 33.65 23.09 12.71
N GLU A 230 34.01 23.09 14.00
CA GLU A 230 33.16 23.60 15.10
C GLU A 230 32.77 25.09 14.96
N ALA A 231 33.57 25.88 14.23
CA ALA A 231 33.26 27.27 13.92
C ALA A 231 32.10 27.40 12.93
N ASP A 232 32.06 26.54 11.90
CA ASP A 232 31.04 26.57 10.85
C ASP A 232 29.69 26.06 11.37
N LYS A 233 29.72 25.09 12.32
CA LYS A 233 28.52 24.62 13.05
C LYS A 233 27.84 25.74 13.83
N ALA A 234 28.62 26.61 14.46
CA ALA A 234 28.09 27.72 15.26
C ALA A 234 27.49 28.85 14.40
N GLU A 235 27.98 29.01 13.16
CA GLU A 235 27.45 29.96 12.19
C GLU A 235 26.16 29.44 11.55
N LEU A 236 26.14 28.18 11.13
CA LEU A 236 24.96 27.53 10.55
C LEU A 236 23.79 27.43 11.54
N ALA A 237 24.05 27.11 12.82
CA ALA A 237 23.03 27.09 13.86
C ALA A 237 22.40 28.47 14.13
N ARG A 238 23.14 29.56 13.88
CA ARG A 238 22.61 30.93 13.99
C ARG A 238 21.76 31.29 12.78
N GLU A 239 22.16 30.89 11.59
CA GLU A 239 21.37 31.11 10.37
C GLU A 239 20.05 30.33 10.41
N LEU A 240 20.07 29.05 10.80
CA LEU A 240 18.87 28.23 10.92
C LEU A 240 17.85 28.80 11.92
N LYS A 241 18.35 29.35 13.03
CA LYS A 241 17.51 29.99 14.06
C LYS A 241 16.87 31.30 13.58
N ASN A 242 17.56 32.05 12.72
CA ASN A 242 17.02 33.26 12.12
C ASN A 242 15.94 32.92 11.08
N ILE A 243 16.16 31.88 10.27
CA ILE A 243 15.19 31.41 9.27
C ILE A 243 13.91 30.88 9.92
N ASN A 244 14.01 30.07 10.99
CA ASN A 244 12.82 29.60 11.72
C ASN A 244 12.01 30.74 12.34
N ARG A 245 12.69 31.78 12.84
CA ARG A 245 12.01 32.95 13.39
C ARG A 245 11.27 33.76 12.33
N ASP A 246 11.77 33.77 11.10
CA ASP A 246 11.12 34.45 9.97
C ASP A 246 9.94 33.65 9.40
N LEU A 247 9.98 32.31 9.52
CA LEU A 247 8.89 31.40 9.15
C LEU A 247 7.72 31.41 10.14
N GLU A 248 8.00 31.51 11.45
CA GLU A 248 6.96 31.56 12.50
C GLU A 248 6.10 32.84 12.44
N THR A 249 6.61 33.94 11.86
CA THR A 249 5.86 35.20 11.71
C THR A 249 4.88 35.25 10.52
N ASN A 250 4.89 34.27 9.61
CA ASN A 250 4.11 34.31 8.36
C ASN A 250 3.16 33.12 8.13
N GLN A 251 2.93 32.25 9.11
CA GLN A 251 1.94 31.17 8.99
C GLN A 251 0.66 31.49 9.76
N GLN A 252 -0.09 32.44 9.22
CA GLN A 252 -1.55 32.44 9.34
C GLN A 252 -2.10 32.10 7.94
N ASP A 253 -2.87 31.02 7.90
CA ASP A 253 -3.83 30.59 6.88
C ASP A 253 -3.41 29.50 5.85
N ASP A 254 -4.35 28.55 5.76
CA ASP A 254 -4.79 27.76 4.62
C ASP A 254 -3.95 26.57 4.13
N GLU A 255 -3.98 25.50 4.94
CA GLU A 255 -3.95 24.15 4.39
C GLU A 255 -5.27 23.92 3.62
N VAL A 256 -5.22 24.06 2.29
CA VAL A 256 -6.28 23.59 1.39
C VAL A 256 -6.26 22.06 1.40
N THR A 257 -6.83 21.46 2.44
CA THR A 257 -7.20 20.06 2.46
C THR A 257 -8.44 19.90 1.59
N LEU A 258 -8.29 19.28 0.41
CA LEU A 258 -9.41 18.84 -0.41
C LEU A 258 -10.20 17.80 0.42
N GLY A 259 -11.27 18.27 1.06
CA GLY A 259 -11.97 17.59 2.15
C GLY A 259 -12.48 16.20 1.81
N LEU A 260 -11.84 15.21 2.44
CA LEU A 260 -12.40 13.90 2.81
C LEU A 260 -11.77 13.48 4.16
N SER A 261 -11.83 14.34 5.19
CA SER A 261 -11.40 13.99 6.55
C SER A 261 -12.56 13.31 7.29
N PHE A 262 -12.68 11.99 7.12
CA PHE A 262 -13.64 11.16 7.86
C PHE A 262 -13.03 10.51 9.11
N ALA A 263 -11.83 10.91 9.52
CA ALA A 263 -11.08 10.28 10.60
C ALA A 263 -10.48 11.34 11.52
N THR A 264 -10.69 11.21 12.84
CA THR A 264 -10.04 12.00 13.88
C THR A 264 -8.53 11.78 13.82
N ASP A 265 -7.71 12.80 14.13
CA ASP A 265 -6.25 12.68 14.03
C ASP A 265 -5.67 11.56 14.91
N GLU A 266 -6.35 11.21 16.00
CA GLU A 266 -6.02 10.07 16.85
C GLU A 266 -6.20 8.71 16.14
N SER A 267 -7.25 8.57 15.33
CA SER A 267 -7.50 7.36 14.55
C SER A 267 -6.51 7.16 13.40
N LYS A 268 -6.01 8.27 12.81
CA LYS A 268 -4.96 8.22 11.78
C LYS A 268 -3.64 7.70 12.35
N LYS A 269 -3.22 8.22 13.51
CA LYS A 269 -2.00 7.79 14.21
C LYS A 269 -2.04 6.32 14.61
N LEU A 270 -3.16 5.88 15.20
CA LEU A 270 -3.35 4.47 15.57
C LEU A 270 -3.25 3.55 14.35
N GLN A 271 -3.78 4.01 13.22
CA GLN A 271 -3.73 3.27 11.97
C GLN A 271 -2.30 3.21 11.44
N GLU A 272 -1.58 4.33 11.35
CA GLU A 272 -0.16 4.37 10.97
C GLU A 272 0.71 3.43 11.82
N GLU A 273 0.53 3.43 13.15
CA GLU A 273 1.25 2.54 14.06
C GLU A 273 0.95 1.06 13.79
N PHE A 274 -0.31 0.71 13.55
CA PHE A 274 -0.71 -0.65 13.20
C PHE A 274 -0.03 -1.14 11.91
N TYR A 275 0.03 -0.31 10.88
CA TYR A 275 0.66 -0.69 9.62
C TYR A 275 2.19 -0.78 9.73
N LYS A 276 2.81 0.08 10.54
CA LYS A 276 4.24 0.01 10.87
C LYS A 276 4.57 -1.32 11.57
N ASP A 277 3.77 -1.73 12.55
CA ASP A 277 3.92 -3.01 13.24
C ASP A 277 3.76 -4.20 12.28
N VAL A 278 2.72 -4.21 11.45
CA VAL A 278 2.49 -5.29 10.47
C VAL A 278 3.66 -5.41 9.49
N ARG A 279 4.16 -4.27 8.97
CA ARG A 279 5.30 -4.24 8.06
C ARG A 279 6.56 -4.77 8.75
N SER A 280 6.92 -4.21 9.90
CA SER A 280 8.10 -4.62 10.67
C SER A 280 8.06 -6.11 11.03
N ASN A 281 6.89 -6.62 11.44
CA ASN A 281 6.72 -8.04 11.77
C ASN A 281 6.87 -8.94 10.55
N TYR A 282 6.34 -8.55 9.39
CA TYR A 282 6.52 -9.30 8.14
C TYR A 282 7.98 -9.30 7.71
N GLU A 283 8.60 -8.13 7.70
CA GLU A 283 9.99 -7.91 7.35
C GLU A 283 10.95 -8.71 8.23
N ASN A 284 10.80 -8.64 9.55
CA ASN A 284 11.58 -9.40 10.51
C ASN A 284 11.45 -10.91 10.30
N LYS A 285 10.24 -11.40 10.02
CA LYS A 285 10.02 -12.83 9.72
C LYS A 285 10.72 -13.26 8.44
N VAL A 286 10.61 -12.44 7.39
CA VAL A 286 11.26 -12.73 6.10
C VAL A 286 12.78 -12.75 6.26
N ARG A 287 13.36 -11.73 6.89
CA ARG A 287 14.80 -11.65 7.15
C ARG A 287 15.30 -12.78 8.05
N THR A 288 14.51 -13.17 9.05
CA THR A 288 14.79 -14.37 9.88
C THR A 288 14.83 -15.64 9.04
N PHE A 289 13.88 -15.85 8.13
CA PHE A 289 13.90 -17.02 7.25
C PHE A 289 15.10 -17.02 6.29
N ILE A 290 15.49 -15.84 5.79
CA ILE A 290 16.68 -15.68 4.94
C ILE A 290 17.94 -16.06 5.73
N ALA A 291 18.11 -15.52 6.94
CA ALA A 291 19.25 -15.85 7.81
C ALA A 291 19.29 -17.35 8.17
N GLN A 292 18.13 -17.92 8.47
CA GLN A 292 17.99 -19.35 8.76
C GLN A 292 18.35 -20.22 7.55
N PHE A 293 17.91 -19.83 6.35
CA PHE A 293 18.25 -20.53 5.11
C PHE A 293 19.75 -20.48 4.85
N ALA A 294 20.37 -19.29 4.97
CA ALA A 294 21.80 -19.11 4.81
C ALA A 294 22.59 -20.04 5.74
N TYR A 295 22.23 -20.09 7.03
CA TYR A 295 22.89 -20.96 8.00
C TYR A 295 22.65 -22.45 7.73
N HIS A 296 21.43 -22.88 7.41
CA HIS A 296 21.12 -24.30 7.36
C HIS A 296 21.34 -24.98 6.01
N LEU A 297 21.28 -24.22 4.91
CA LEU A 297 21.22 -24.78 3.56
C LEU A 297 22.30 -24.26 2.62
N GLU A 298 22.84 -23.06 2.85
CA GLU A 298 23.91 -22.52 2.02
C GLU A 298 25.30 -22.64 2.64
N SER A 299 25.40 -22.48 3.97
CA SER A 299 26.68 -22.57 4.66
C SER A 299 27.08 -24.00 5.03
N ASP A 300 28.39 -24.25 5.01
CA ASP A 300 28.98 -25.53 5.35
C ASP A 300 29.35 -25.60 6.83
N SER A 301 29.18 -26.77 7.44
CA SER A 301 29.62 -27.01 8.83
C SER A 301 31.10 -27.42 8.94
N ARG A 302 31.76 -27.66 7.80
CA ARG A 302 33.15 -28.11 7.71
C ARG A 302 33.86 -27.26 6.67
N SER A 303 35.04 -26.75 7.01
CA SER A 303 35.86 -25.99 6.06
C SER A 303 37.34 -26.32 6.20
N ARG A 304 38.09 -25.94 5.17
CA ARG A 304 39.55 -25.91 5.12
C ARG A 304 40.16 -24.77 5.94
N CYS A 305 39.34 -23.80 6.34
CA CYS A 305 39.69 -22.69 7.21
C CYS A 305 39.35 -23.02 8.67
N ALA A 306 40.07 -22.42 9.62
CA ALA A 306 39.77 -22.51 11.04
C ALA A 306 38.42 -21.81 11.32
N ILE A 307 37.50 -22.54 11.95
CA ILE A 307 36.16 -22.07 12.31
C ILE A 307 35.89 -22.30 13.80
N THR A 308 35.04 -21.46 14.37
CA THR A 308 34.55 -21.59 15.74
C THR A 308 33.66 -22.84 15.87
N GLU A 309 33.70 -23.50 17.03
CA GLU A 309 32.89 -24.70 17.26
C GLU A 309 31.39 -24.39 17.17
N GLY A 310 30.66 -25.15 16.33
CA GLY A 310 29.22 -24.95 16.10
C GLY A 310 28.86 -23.81 15.14
N ALA A 311 29.85 -23.15 14.55
CA ALA A 311 29.67 -22.19 13.48
C ALA A 311 29.61 -22.89 12.11
N ASN A 312 28.90 -22.25 11.18
CA ASN A 312 28.96 -22.62 9.77
C ASN A 312 29.67 -21.52 8.98
N ILE A 313 30.05 -21.82 7.74
CA ILE A 313 30.92 -20.97 6.96
C ILE A 313 30.50 -20.92 5.49
N VAL A 314 30.68 -19.75 4.88
CA VAL A 314 30.63 -19.55 3.44
C VAL A 314 31.96 -18.95 2.99
N GLU A 315 32.59 -19.55 1.99
CA GLU A 315 33.87 -19.08 1.44
C GLU A 315 33.59 -17.92 0.46
N LEU A 316 34.20 -16.75 0.71
CA LEU A 316 34.11 -15.60 -0.20
C LEU A 316 35.19 -15.69 -1.27
N ASN A 317 36.43 -15.91 -0.83
CA ASN A 317 37.60 -16.05 -1.68
C ASN A 317 38.68 -16.88 -0.95
N ASP A 318 39.88 -16.98 -1.53
CA ASP A 318 40.99 -17.77 -0.97
C ASP A 318 41.48 -17.29 0.41
N TYR A 319 41.12 -16.07 0.81
CA TYR A 319 41.62 -15.40 2.02
C TYR A 319 40.53 -15.00 3.01
N GLU A 320 39.27 -14.98 2.61
CA GLU A 320 38.16 -14.43 3.38
C GLU A 320 36.96 -15.37 3.38
N ILE A 321 36.35 -15.47 4.56
CA ILE A 321 35.23 -16.35 4.84
C ILE A 321 34.18 -15.58 5.64
N VAL A 322 32.91 -15.92 5.45
CA VAL A 322 31.83 -15.49 6.34
C VAL A 322 31.58 -16.62 7.32
N GLU A 323 31.85 -16.37 8.58
CA GLU A 323 31.46 -17.26 9.67
C GLU A 323 30.05 -16.87 10.16
N ILE A 324 29.15 -17.85 10.20
CA ILE A 324 27.78 -17.70 10.64
C ILE A 324 27.59 -18.43 11.97
N ARG A 325 27.23 -17.70 13.02
CA ARG A 325 27.00 -18.25 14.37
C ARG A 325 25.56 -18.03 14.80
N LYS A 326 25.02 -18.96 15.60
CA LYS A 326 23.75 -18.76 16.29
C LYS A 326 23.96 -17.84 17.47
N ASP A 327 23.24 -16.73 17.50
CA ASP A 327 23.28 -15.78 18.61
C ASP A 327 21.86 -15.28 18.90
N LYS A 328 21.39 -15.52 20.13
CA LYS A 328 20.05 -15.10 20.56
C LYS A 328 19.94 -13.58 20.73
N SER A 329 21.06 -12.87 20.81
CA SER A 329 21.11 -11.41 20.93
C SER A 329 21.21 -10.68 19.58
N ALA A 330 21.45 -11.41 18.49
CA ALA A 330 21.52 -10.86 17.14
C ALA A 330 20.12 -10.66 16.53
N GLU A 331 20.00 -9.66 15.65
CA GLU A 331 18.74 -9.16 15.07
C GLU A 331 17.87 -10.25 14.42
N TYR A 332 18.49 -11.22 13.76
CA TYR A 332 17.80 -12.35 13.10
C TYR A 332 18.12 -13.71 13.74
N GLY A 333 18.68 -13.74 14.95
CA GLY A 333 19.11 -14.96 15.64
C GLY A 333 20.43 -15.56 15.15
N PHE A 334 21.09 -14.88 14.19
CA PHE A 334 22.37 -15.27 13.61
C PHE A 334 23.29 -14.07 13.49
N THR A 335 24.59 -14.29 13.70
CA THR A 335 25.65 -13.31 13.46
C THR A 335 26.44 -13.73 12.24
N PHE A 336 26.61 -12.80 11.30
CA PHE A 336 27.46 -12.96 10.13
C PHE A 336 28.74 -12.14 10.34
N GLU A 337 29.89 -12.79 10.31
CA GLU A 337 31.17 -12.13 10.54
C GLU A 337 32.19 -12.51 9.47
N VAL A 338 32.73 -11.51 8.77
CA VAL A 338 33.79 -11.72 7.79
C VAL A 338 35.13 -11.90 8.53
N LYS A 339 35.80 -13.02 8.27
CA LYS A 339 37.09 -13.37 8.89
C LYS A 339 38.10 -13.81 7.83
N LYS A 340 39.37 -13.67 8.16
CA LYS A 340 40.46 -14.23 7.33
C LYS A 340 40.46 -15.76 7.42
N CYS A 341 40.49 -16.43 6.28
CA CYS A 341 40.72 -17.87 6.21
C CYS A 341 42.14 -18.19 6.72
N VAL A 342 42.23 -18.92 7.83
CA VAL A 342 43.47 -19.51 8.32
C VAL A 342 43.37 -21.02 8.14
N SER A 343 44.09 -21.59 7.18
CA SER A 343 44.06 -23.04 7.00
C SER A 343 44.82 -23.74 8.13
N PRO A 344 44.24 -24.76 8.79
CA PRO A 344 44.96 -25.59 9.75
C PRO A 344 46.20 -26.27 9.15
N ALA A 345 46.22 -26.47 7.82
CA ALA A 345 47.36 -27.03 7.10
C ALA A 345 48.54 -26.04 6.97
N PHE A 346 48.27 -24.73 7.04
CA PHE A 346 49.27 -23.67 6.87
C PHE A 346 49.06 -22.61 7.98
N PRO A 347 49.59 -22.83 9.20
CA PRO A 347 49.48 -21.86 10.27
C PRO A 347 50.09 -20.53 9.84
N ALA A 348 49.38 -19.43 10.11
CA ALA A 348 49.85 -18.08 9.78
C ALA A 348 51.26 -17.89 10.34
N ILE A 349 52.20 -17.49 9.48
CA ILE A 349 53.56 -17.16 9.89
C ILE A 349 53.45 -16.01 10.88
N VAL A 350 53.65 -16.30 12.17
CA VAL A 350 53.70 -15.30 13.23
C VAL A 350 54.87 -14.39 12.91
N SER A 351 54.57 -13.19 12.40
CA SER A 351 55.52 -12.10 12.29
C SER A 351 55.97 -11.73 13.70
N LYS A 352 57.01 -12.40 14.20
CA LYS A 352 57.75 -11.94 15.37
C LYS A 352 58.36 -10.60 15.00
N THR A 353 57.77 -9.53 15.51
CA THR A 353 58.39 -8.20 15.54
C THR A 353 59.15 -8.10 16.86
#